data_AF-A0A928S8W0-F1
#
_entry.id   AF-A0A928S8W0-F1
#
_cell.length_a   1.000
_cell.length_b   1.000
_cell.length_c   1.000
_cell.angle_alpha   90.00
_cell.angle_beta   90.00
_cell.angle_gamma   90.00
#
_symmetry.space_group_name_H-M   'P 1'
#
loop_
_entity.id
_entity.type
_entity.pdbx_description
1 polymer ?
#
loop_
_entity_poly.entity_id
_entity_poly.type
_entity_poly.pdbx_seq_one_letter_code
_entity_poly.pdbx_strand_id
1 'polypeptide(L)'
;MDIDFSTRKAILVLPPLEEDQEFIPFLKLKCELGEDINSMRLYVLLARLNKEDRKLYGIAFRFECPENEQYRRKENDKSIEAKEGIHDFYHAQLITGISYGPPIEISNWLPVTQPSFPLLADDPLTLVFALLMTLYGKKYCWDFYSRHATNLPELGPRIKKLHPWVKWKAMENKK
;
A
#
# COMPACT_ATOMS: atom_id res chain seq x y z
N MET A 1 5.80 7.56 20.51
CA MET A 1 5.75 8.80 19.72
C MET A 1 4.60 8.61 18.75
N ASP A 2 3.50 9.30 18.98
CA ASP A 2 2.31 9.14 18.13
C ASP A 2 2.53 9.89 16.82
N ILE A 3 2.35 9.19 15.70
CA ILE A 3 2.51 9.79 14.37
C ILE A 3 1.13 10.21 13.88
N ASP A 4 0.91 11.52 13.82
CA ASP A 4 -0.29 12.08 13.21
C ASP A 4 -0.14 12.14 11.69
N PHE A 5 -0.67 11.13 11.01
CA PHE A 5 -0.74 11.06 9.54
C PHE A 5 -1.78 12.00 8.92
N SER A 6 -2.70 12.53 9.73
CA SER A 6 -3.81 13.37 9.25
C SER A 6 -3.38 14.83 9.08
N THR A 7 -2.51 15.34 9.96
CA THR A 7 -2.03 16.73 9.91
C THR A 7 -0.63 16.88 9.35
N ARG A 8 0.22 15.85 9.47
CA ARG A 8 1.60 15.91 8.98
C ARG A 8 1.71 15.20 7.64
N LYS A 9 2.31 15.90 6.68
CA LYS A 9 2.82 15.34 5.42
C LYS A 9 4.00 14.42 5.72
N ALA A 10 3.73 13.31 6.40
CA ALA A 10 4.71 12.39 6.92
C ALA A 10 4.96 11.26 5.92
N ILE A 11 6.24 10.96 5.74
CA ILE A 11 6.69 9.74 5.10
C ILE A 11 7.38 8.92 6.18
N LEU A 12 6.97 7.66 6.31
CA LEU A 12 7.66 6.69 7.15
C LEU A 12 8.71 5.99 6.31
N VAL A 13 9.93 5.97 6.81
CA VAL A 13 10.94 5.04 6.33
C VAL A 13 10.69 3.73 7.06
N LEU A 14 10.39 2.67 6.31
CA LEU A 14 10.22 1.34 6.87
C LEU A 14 11.57 0.61 6.87
N PRO A 15 11.73 -0.46 7.67
CA PRO A 15 12.93 -1.29 7.63
C PRO A 15 13.20 -1.82 6.21
N PRO A 16 14.48 -1.97 5.82
CA PRO A 16 14.86 -2.62 4.56
C PRO A 16 14.24 -4.01 4.43
N LEU A 17 14.06 -4.48 3.20
CA LEU A 17 13.53 -5.81 2.92
C LEU A 17 14.54 -6.88 3.34
N GLU A 18 14.08 -8.01 3.91
CA GLU A 18 14.97 -9.07 4.40
C GLU A 18 15.78 -9.71 3.26
N GLU A 19 15.12 -9.96 2.12
CA GLU A 19 15.72 -10.61 0.94
C GLU A 19 16.49 -9.63 0.04
N ASP A 20 16.20 -8.33 0.13
CA ASP A 20 16.81 -7.29 -0.71
C ASP A 20 17.01 -5.98 0.06
N GLN A 21 18.08 -5.95 0.86
CA GLN A 21 18.42 -4.82 1.74
C GLN A 21 18.83 -3.55 0.97
N GLU A 22 19.03 -3.63 -0.35
CA GLU A 22 19.32 -2.45 -1.17
C GLU A 22 18.06 -1.60 -1.41
N PHE A 23 16.86 -2.18 -1.25
CA PHE A 23 15.60 -1.45 -1.32
C PHE A 23 15.10 -1.03 0.06
N ILE A 24 14.83 0.27 0.19
CA ILE A 24 14.25 0.89 1.36
C ILE A 24 12.80 1.27 1.04
N PRO A 25 11.81 0.70 1.75
CA PRO A 25 10.42 1.08 1.56
C PRO A 25 10.10 2.40 2.27
N PHE A 26 9.41 3.29 1.57
CA PHE A 26 8.84 4.52 2.10
C PHE A 26 7.32 4.41 2.05
N LEU A 27 6.67 4.64 3.17
CA LEU A 27 5.23 4.58 3.30
C LEU A 27 4.66 5.97 3.56
N LYS A 28 3.62 6.31 2.82
CA LYS A 28 2.79 7.48 3.10
C LYS A 28 1.33 7.07 3.15
N LEU A 29 0.65 7.52 4.19
CA LEU A 29 -0.78 7.35 4.36
C LEU A 29 -1.47 8.67 4.04
N LYS A 30 -2.52 8.62 3.21
CA LYS A 30 -3.53 9.67 3.10
C LYS A 30 -4.85 9.06 3.56
N CYS A 31 -5.40 9.56 4.64
CA CYS A 31 -6.66 9.08 5.19
C CYS A 31 -7.46 10.28 5.70
N GLU A 32 -8.73 10.34 5.36
CA GLU A 32 -9.66 11.24 6.03
C GLU A 32 -10.30 10.46 7.18
N LEU A 33 -10.05 10.91 8.40
CA LEU A 33 -10.64 10.29 9.59
C LEU A 33 -12.05 10.86 9.76
N GLY A 34 -13.06 9.97 9.69
CA GLY A 34 -14.46 10.26 9.93
C GLY A 34 -15.12 9.06 10.63
N GLU A 35 -16.45 9.05 10.71
CA GLU A 35 -17.20 7.91 11.30
C GLU A 35 -16.90 6.59 10.57
N ASP A 36 -16.61 6.66 9.27
CA ASP A 36 -16.19 5.54 8.43
C ASP A 36 -14.90 5.89 7.66
N ILE A 37 -13.94 4.95 7.62
CA ILE A 37 -12.71 5.08 6.80
C ILE A 37 -13.08 4.82 5.34
N ASN A 38 -13.61 5.85 4.70
CA ASN A 38 -14.13 5.77 3.33
C ASN A 38 -13.10 6.21 2.27
N SER A 39 -11.99 6.83 2.68
CA SER A 39 -10.99 7.38 1.75
C SER A 39 -9.56 7.15 2.26
N MET A 40 -9.16 5.88 2.37
CA MET A 40 -7.77 5.52 2.64
C MET A 40 -7.00 5.30 1.34
N ARG A 41 -5.85 5.96 1.23
CA ARG A 41 -4.84 5.71 0.19
C ARG A 41 -3.49 5.47 0.83
N LEU A 42 -2.87 4.33 0.53
CA LEU A 42 -1.49 4.04 0.92
C LEU A 42 -0.60 4.26 -0.30
N TYR A 43 0.51 4.95 -0.10
CA TYR A 43 1.53 5.15 -1.11
C TYR A 43 2.79 4.48 -0.63
N VAL A 44 3.33 3.59 -1.47
CA VAL A 44 4.52 2.81 -1.16
C VAL A 44 5.52 3.06 -2.25
N LEU A 45 6.72 3.43 -1.85
CA LEU A 45 7.86 3.61 -2.73
C LEU A 45 8.94 2.65 -2.29
N LEU A 46 9.44 1.85 -3.23
CA LEU A 46 10.65 1.07 -3.04
C LEU A 46 11.78 1.83 -3.73
N ALA A 47 12.72 2.37 -2.94
CA ALA A 47 13.84 3.12 -3.48
C ALA A 47 15.17 2.43 -3.18
N ARG A 48 16.09 2.52 -4.14
CA ARG A 48 17.47 2.05 -4.05
C ARG A 48 18.42 3.17 -4.46
N LEU A 49 19.52 3.31 -3.74
CA LEU A 49 20.59 4.24 -4.10
C LEU A 49 21.52 3.57 -5.11
N ASN A 50 21.65 4.14 -6.31
CA ASN A 50 22.70 3.78 -7.23
C ASN A 50 24.04 4.35 -6.73
N LYS A 51 25.05 3.48 -6.59
CA LYS A 51 26.35 3.86 -6.04
C LYS A 51 27.19 4.68 -7.01
N GLU A 52 26.98 4.53 -8.32
CA GLU A 52 27.79 5.14 -9.37
C GLU A 52 27.44 6.63 -9.56
N ASP A 53 26.16 6.94 -9.76
CA ASP A 53 25.67 8.29 -10.02
C ASP A 53 25.10 8.99 -8.76
N ARG A 54 25.05 8.27 -7.63
CA ARG A 54 24.51 8.74 -6.34
C ARG A 54 23.03 9.15 -6.40
N LYS A 55 22.27 8.66 -7.38
CA LYS A 55 20.83 8.92 -7.53
C LYS A 55 19.99 7.83 -6.88
N LEU A 56 18.80 8.23 -6.41
CA LEU A 56 17.78 7.29 -5.97
C LEU A 56 16.91 6.88 -7.15
N TYR A 57 16.82 5.57 -7.36
CA TYR A 57 15.90 4.96 -8.31
C TYR A 57 14.82 4.23 -7.55
N GLY A 58 13.62 4.15 -8.12
CA GLY A 58 12.56 3.42 -7.45
C GLY A 58 11.38 3.07 -8.31
N ILE A 59 10.46 2.37 -7.66
CA ILE A 59 9.13 2.07 -8.15
C ILE A 59 8.13 2.43 -7.07
N ALA A 60 7.02 3.02 -7.45
CA ALA A 60 6.00 3.47 -6.52
C ALA A 60 4.63 2.90 -6.87
N PHE A 61 3.86 2.63 -5.82
CA PHE A 61 2.52 2.07 -5.89
C PHE A 61 1.57 2.91 -5.04
N ARG A 62 0.34 3.06 -5.51
CA ARG A 62 -0.80 3.58 -4.76
C ARG A 62 -1.77 2.43 -4.52
N PHE A 63 -2.20 2.26 -3.28
CA PHE A 63 -3.21 1.30 -2.87
C PHE A 63 -4.47 2.07 -2.47
N GLU A 64 -5.63 1.64 -2.95
CA GLU A 64 -6.89 2.38 -2.78
C GLU A 64 -8.03 1.47 -2.34
N CYS A 65 -8.94 2.06 -1.56
CA CYS A 65 -10.24 1.49 -1.21
C CYS A 65 -11.26 1.73 -2.34
N PRO A 66 -12.33 0.91 -2.41
CA PRO A 66 -13.47 1.16 -3.29
C PRO A 66 -14.04 2.58 -3.15
N GLU A 67 -14.40 3.22 -4.26
CA GLU A 67 -14.90 4.60 -4.28
C GLU A 67 -16.45 4.72 -4.34
N ASN A 68 -17.16 3.59 -4.34
CA ASN A 68 -18.57 3.49 -4.75
C ASN A 68 -19.61 4.34 -3.97
N GLU A 69 -19.45 4.57 -2.67
CA GLU A 69 -20.53 5.18 -1.87
C GLU A 69 -20.52 6.72 -1.90
N GLN A 70 -19.35 7.34 -2.08
CA GLN A 70 -19.25 8.80 -2.05
C GLN A 70 -19.61 9.46 -3.39
N TYR A 71 -19.40 8.77 -4.51
CA TYR A 71 -19.80 9.29 -5.83
C TYR A 71 -21.31 9.22 -6.04
N ARG A 72 -21.98 8.15 -5.59
CA ARG A 72 -23.45 8.03 -5.65
C ARG A 72 -24.19 9.11 -4.85
N ARG A 73 -23.63 9.57 -3.73
CA ARG A 73 -24.21 10.70 -2.98
C ARG A 73 -23.98 12.07 -3.63
N LYS A 74 -22.97 12.19 -4.51
CA LYS A 74 -22.67 13.40 -5.28
C LYS A 74 -23.28 13.41 -6.69
N GLU A 75 -23.89 12.31 -7.15
CA GLU A 75 -24.58 12.21 -8.46
C GLU A 75 -25.78 13.17 -8.63
N ASN A 76 -26.25 13.82 -7.56
CA ASN A 76 -27.23 14.91 -7.68
C ASN A 76 -26.62 16.24 -8.16
N ASP A 77 -25.30 16.32 -8.31
CA ASP A 77 -24.57 17.48 -8.82
C ASP A 77 -24.10 17.17 -10.26
N LYS A 78 -24.81 17.71 -11.26
CA LYS A 78 -24.63 17.46 -12.70
C LYS A 78 -23.31 18.02 -13.29
N SER A 79 -22.35 18.37 -12.45
CA SER A 79 -21.08 18.99 -12.81
C SER A 79 -19.88 18.04 -12.78
N ILE A 80 -20.07 16.76 -12.45
CA ILE A 80 -18.95 15.82 -12.31
C ILE A 80 -18.67 15.17 -13.67
N GLU A 81 -17.79 15.81 -14.44
CA GLU A 81 -16.96 15.14 -15.45
C GLU A 81 -16.41 13.84 -14.83
N ALA A 82 -16.52 12.73 -15.57
CA ALA A 82 -16.10 11.40 -15.12
C ALA A 82 -14.70 11.46 -14.50
N LYS A 83 -14.62 11.54 -13.17
CA LYS A 83 -13.34 11.51 -12.46
C LYS A 83 -12.72 10.16 -12.72
N GLU A 84 -11.43 10.15 -13.06
CA GLU A 84 -10.66 8.95 -13.32
C GLU A 84 -10.89 7.89 -12.22
N GLY A 85 -11.38 6.71 -12.63
CA GLY A 85 -11.28 5.46 -11.86
C GLY A 85 -12.35 5.21 -10.79
N ILE A 86 -13.65 5.20 -11.15
CA ILE A 86 -14.66 4.60 -10.27
C ILE A 86 -14.44 3.09 -10.23
N HIS A 87 -14.20 2.55 -9.04
CA HIS A 87 -13.87 1.13 -8.84
C HIS A 87 -14.46 0.63 -7.52
N ASP A 88 -14.88 -0.64 -7.52
CA ASP A 88 -15.63 -1.28 -6.45
C ASP A 88 -14.83 -2.29 -5.61
N PHE A 89 -13.52 -2.36 -5.85
CA PHE A 89 -12.62 -3.32 -5.21
C PHE A 89 -11.34 -2.66 -4.70
N TYR A 90 -10.69 -3.27 -3.73
CA TYR A 90 -9.37 -2.82 -3.27
C TYR A 90 -8.32 -3.15 -4.34
N HIS A 91 -7.44 -2.19 -4.66
CA HIS A 91 -6.44 -2.41 -5.69
C HIS A 91 -5.12 -1.69 -5.42
N ALA A 92 -4.07 -2.10 -6.12
CA ALA A 92 -2.81 -1.37 -6.24
C ALA A 92 -2.61 -0.88 -7.67
N GLN A 93 -1.96 0.27 -7.84
CA GLN A 93 -1.66 0.85 -9.14
C GLN A 93 -0.26 1.48 -9.11
N LEU A 94 0.47 1.36 -10.21
CA LEU A 94 1.76 2.02 -10.36
C LEU A 94 1.59 3.54 -10.41
N ILE A 95 2.55 4.27 -9.84
CA ILE A 95 2.59 5.74 -9.88
C ILE A 95 4.02 6.22 -10.17
N THR A 96 4.14 7.44 -10.67
CA THR A 96 5.43 8.07 -11.01
C THR A 96 6.13 8.75 -9.84
N GLY A 97 5.61 8.63 -8.61
CA GLY A 97 6.26 9.15 -7.41
C GLY A 97 5.34 9.37 -6.22
N ILE A 98 5.96 9.73 -5.10
CA ILE A 98 5.27 10.13 -3.88
C ILE A 98 5.64 11.57 -3.54
N SER A 99 4.65 12.38 -3.17
CA SER A 99 4.93 13.74 -2.69
C SER A 99 5.53 13.73 -1.29
N TYR A 100 6.42 14.70 -1.04
CA TYR A 100 7.14 14.95 0.22
C TYR A 100 8.31 14.00 0.50
N GLY A 101 8.70 13.16 -0.47
CA GLY A 101 9.85 12.26 -0.41
C GLY A 101 11.13 12.86 -1.01
N PRO A 102 12.26 12.15 -0.92
CA PRO A 102 13.46 12.54 -1.65
C PRO A 102 13.19 12.51 -3.17
N PRO A 103 13.95 13.28 -3.98
CA PRO A 103 13.85 13.21 -5.43
C PRO A 103 14.28 11.81 -5.89
N ILE A 104 13.43 11.15 -6.67
CA ILE A 104 13.64 9.77 -7.12
C ILE A 104 13.35 9.71 -8.61
N GLU A 105 14.25 9.04 -9.31
CA GLU A 105 14.11 8.72 -10.71
C GLU A 105 13.18 7.51 -10.85
N ILE A 106 11.98 7.76 -11.38
CA ILE A 106 11.01 6.72 -11.73
C ILE A 106 10.82 6.75 -13.24
N SER A 107 10.85 5.57 -13.84
CA SER A 107 10.70 5.42 -15.29
C SER A 107 9.34 5.93 -15.78
N ASN A 108 9.36 6.81 -16.79
CA ASN A 108 8.16 7.39 -17.39
C ASN A 108 7.37 6.41 -18.28
N TRP A 109 7.96 5.27 -18.65
CA TRP A 109 7.31 4.23 -19.44
C TRP A 109 6.38 3.34 -18.61
N LEU A 110 6.37 3.49 -17.27
CA LEU A 110 5.53 2.67 -16.40
C LEU A 110 4.04 2.94 -16.65
N PRO A 111 3.21 1.89 -16.73
CA PRO A 111 1.79 2.04 -16.96
C PRO A 111 1.09 2.52 -15.67
N VAL A 112 0.97 3.84 -15.51
CA VAL A 112 0.42 4.46 -14.29
C VAL A 112 -1.09 4.61 -14.29
N THR A 113 -1.78 4.23 -15.37
CA THR A 113 -3.24 4.31 -15.49
C THR A 113 -3.89 2.94 -15.42
N GLN A 114 -3.37 1.95 -16.14
CA GLN A 114 -3.87 0.57 -16.20
C GLN A 114 -2.74 -0.41 -16.57
N PRO A 115 -2.75 -1.65 -16.04
CA PRO A 115 -3.81 -2.24 -15.22
C PRO A 115 -3.69 -1.85 -13.74
N SER A 116 -4.83 -1.77 -13.07
CA SER A 116 -4.89 -1.88 -11.61
C SER A 116 -4.80 -3.36 -11.20
N PHE A 117 -4.09 -3.63 -10.12
CA PHE A 117 -3.94 -4.98 -9.55
C PHE A 117 -4.98 -5.17 -8.45
N PRO A 118 -5.98 -6.05 -8.61
CA PRO A 118 -6.94 -6.32 -7.56
C PRO A 118 -6.23 -6.95 -6.36
N LEU A 119 -6.61 -6.53 -5.16
CA LEU A 119 -6.05 -7.00 -3.91
C LEU A 119 -7.09 -7.79 -3.13
N LEU A 120 -6.63 -8.80 -2.40
CA LEU A 120 -7.47 -9.57 -1.50
C LEU A 120 -7.71 -8.82 -0.19
N ALA A 121 -8.35 -7.66 -0.28
CA ALA A 121 -8.76 -6.85 0.85
C ALA A 121 -10.25 -6.50 0.75
N ASP A 122 -10.89 -6.46 1.92
CA ASP A 122 -12.30 -6.13 2.13
C ASP A 122 -12.49 -4.93 3.07
N ASP A 123 -11.41 -4.50 3.72
CA ASP A 123 -11.37 -3.32 4.58
C ASP A 123 -9.95 -2.72 4.59
N PRO A 124 -9.81 -1.47 5.09
CA PRO A 124 -8.53 -0.77 5.16
C PRO A 124 -7.44 -1.52 5.93
N LEU A 125 -7.82 -2.26 6.99
CA LEU A 125 -6.85 -3.00 7.79
C LEU A 125 -6.31 -4.19 7.01
N THR A 126 -7.16 -4.97 6.35
CA THR A 126 -6.70 -6.05 5.45
C THR A 126 -5.78 -5.52 4.36
N LEU A 127 -6.04 -4.32 3.81
CA LEU A 127 -5.19 -3.68 2.82
C LEU A 127 -3.78 -3.39 3.35
N VAL A 128 -3.66 -2.84 4.56
CA VAL A 128 -2.37 -2.64 5.24
C VAL A 128 -1.64 -3.97 5.45
N PHE A 129 -2.35 -5.02 5.87
CA PHE A 129 -1.74 -6.35 6.05
C PHE A 129 -1.29 -6.99 4.74
N ALA A 130 -2.06 -6.82 3.66
CA ALA A 130 -1.67 -7.28 2.33
C ALA A 130 -0.35 -6.63 1.89
N LEU A 131 -0.20 -5.32 2.15
CA LEU A 131 1.06 -4.60 1.92
C LEU A 131 2.20 -5.16 2.76
N LEU A 132 2.04 -5.23 4.09
CA LEU A 132 3.10 -5.71 4.99
C LEU A 132 3.53 -7.14 4.66
N MET A 133 2.57 -8.00 4.30
CA MET A 133 2.86 -9.38 3.91
C MET A 133 3.57 -9.47 2.56
N THR A 134 3.31 -8.53 1.64
CA THR A 134 4.03 -8.42 0.37
C THR A 134 5.46 -7.96 0.57
N LEU A 135 5.71 -7.01 1.48
CA LEU A 135 7.04 -6.46 1.74
C LEU A 135 7.91 -7.39 2.60
N TYR A 136 7.36 -7.91 3.70
CA TYR A 136 8.13 -8.59 4.74
C TYR A 136 7.80 -10.09 4.87
N GLY A 137 6.89 -10.58 4.05
CA GLY A 137 6.49 -11.98 4.05
C GLY A 137 5.63 -12.38 5.25
N LYS A 138 5.23 -13.64 5.20
CA LYS A 138 4.31 -14.24 6.18
C LYS A 138 4.87 -14.23 7.61
N LYS A 139 6.15 -14.60 7.77
CA LYS A 139 6.77 -14.80 9.09
C LYS A 139 6.70 -13.50 9.89
N TYR A 140 7.12 -12.40 9.27
CA TYR A 140 7.05 -11.07 9.87
C TYR A 140 5.63 -10.72 10.36
N CYS A 141 4.60 -10.96 9.54
CA CYS A 141 3.21 -10.68 9.92
C CYS A 141 2.74 -11.54 11.11
N TRP A 142 3.12 -12.81 11.18
CA TRP A 142 2.80 -13.67 12.33
C TRP A 142 3.53 -13.25 13.60
N ASP A 143 4.80 -12.86 13.48
CA ASP A 143 5.60 -12.38 14.61
C ASP A 143 5.06 -11.03 15.12
N PHE A 144 4.62 -10.16 14.22
CA PHE A 144 3.90 -8.94 14.58
C PHE A 144 2.60 -9.25 15.31
N TYR A 145 1.74 -10.09 14.74
CA TYR A 145 0.49 -10.48 15.40
C TYR A 145 0.72 -11.09 16.77
N SER A 146 1.66 -12.04 16.89
CA SER A 146 1.92 -12.73 18.16
C SER A 146 2.34 -11.76 19.26
N ARG A 147 3.07 -10.69 18.93
CA ARG A 147 3.46 -9.63 19.88
C ARG A 147 2.32 -8.69 20.27
N HIS A 148 1.30 -8.58 19.43
CA HIS A 148 0.21 -7.60 19.60
C HIS A 148 -1.17 -8.25 19.76
N ALA A 149 -1.26 -9.57 19.84
CA ALA A 149 -2.51 -10.33 19.80
C ALA A 149 -3.49 -9.94 20.91
N THR A 150 -2.98 -9.54 22.08
CA THR A 150 -3.79 -9.05 23.20
C THR A 150 -4.50 -7.74 22.87
N ASN A 151 -3.86 -6.86 22.10
CA ASN A 151 -4.39 -5.52 21.78
C ASN A 151 -5.12 -5.48 20.44
N LEU A 152 -4.81 -6.42 19.53
CA LEU A 152 -5.30 -6.46 18.16
C LEU A 152 -5.73 -7.90 17.78
N PRO A 153 -6.72 -8.49 18.48
CA PRO A 153 -7.14 -9.88 18.24
C PRO A 153 -7.70 -10.10 16.82
N GLU A 154 -8.27 -9.07 16.21
CA GLU A 154 -8.87 -9.08 14.87
C GLU A 154 -7.86 -9.35 13.74
N LEU A 155 -6.56 -9.22 13.99
CA LEU A 155 -5.53 -9.47 12.99
C LEU A 155 -5.35 -10.94 12.63
N GLY A 156 -5.58 -11.84 13.59
CA GLY A 156 -5.39 -13.28 13.40
C GLY A 156 -6.20 -13.85 12.22
N PRO A 157 -7.53 -13.63 12.18
CA PRO A 157 -8.37 -14.01 11.05
C PRO A 157 -7.91 -13.44 9.70
N ARG A 158 -7.45 -12.17 9.68
CA ARG A 158 -6.99 -11.48 8.46
C ARG A 158 -5.73 -12.10 7.88
N ILE A 159 -4.75 -12.38 8.75
CA ILE A 159 -3.52 -13.06 8.35
C ILE A 159 -3.83 -14.46 7.80
N LYS A 160 -4.76 -15.19 8.43
CA LYS A 160 -5.22 -16.50 7.93
C LYS A 160 -5.91 -16.41 6.57
N LYS A 161 -6.68 -15.35 6.30
CA LYS A 161 -7.32 -15.10 4.99
C LYS A 161 -6.29 -14.86 3.88
N LEU A 162 -5.24 -14.08 4.16
CA LEU A 162 -4.18 -13.76 3.19
C LEU A 162 -3.20 -14.93 2.98
N HIS A 163 -3.05 -15.81 3.98
CA HIS A 163 -2.06 -16.88 4.01
C HIS A 163 -2.02 -17.84 2.80
N PRO A 164 -3.16 -18.34 2.26
CA PRO A 164 -3.13 -19.26 1.11
C PRO A 164 -2.47 -18.65 -0.13
N TRP A 165 -2.56 -17.33 -0.29
CA TRP A 165 -2.10 -16.61 -1.48
C TRP A 165 -0.61 -16.28 -1.46
N VAL A 166 0.00 -16.30 -0.27
CA VAL A 166 1.45 -16.08 -0.10
C VAL A 166 2.25 -17.37 -0.23
N LYS A 167 1.60 -18.54 -0.06
CA LYS A 167 2.26 -19.84 -0.22
C LYS A 167 2.63 -20.18 -1.67
N TRP A 168 2.09 -19.50 -2.68
CA TRP A 168 2.37 -19.81 -4.09
C TRP A 168 3.85 -19.60 -4.46
N LYS A 169 4.51 -18.53 -3.97
CA LYS A 169 5.93 -18.26 -4.28
C LYS A 169 6.93 -19.21 -3.61
N ALA A 170 6.59 -19.83 -2.49
CA ALA A 170 7.50 -20.73 -1.78
C ALA A 170 7.61 -22.12 -2.42
N MET A 171 6.73 -22.47 -3.36
CA MET A 171 6.70 -23.78 -4.01
C MET A 171 7.18 -23.78 -5.47
N GLU A 172 7.48 -22.63 -6.08
CA GLU A 172 8.03 -22.55 -7.44
C GLU A 172 9.57 -22.52 -7.49
N ASN A 173 10.27 -22.24 -6.39
CA ASN A 173 11.76 -22.27 -6.33
C ASN A 173 12.33 -23.62 -5.85
N LYS A 174 11.57 -24.72 -6.04
CA LYS A 174 12.08 -26.08 -5.92
C LYS A 174 11.96 -26.81 -7.26
N LYS A 175 12.70 -26.35 -8.27
CA LYS A 175 13.06 -27.13 -9.45
C LYS A 175 14.50 -26.86 -9.82
#